data_AF-A0A933X8C4-F1
#
_entry.id   AF-A0A933X8C4-F1
#
_cell.length_a   1.000
_cell.length_b   1.000
_cell.length_c   1.000
_cell.angle_alpha   90.00
_cell.angle_beta   90.00
_cell.angle_gamma   90.00
#
_symmetry.space_group_name_H-M   'P 1'
#
loop_
_entity.id
_entity.type
_entity.pdbx_description
1 polymer ?
#
loop_
_entity_poly.entity_id
_entity_poly.type
_entity_poly.pdbx_seq_one_letter_code
_entity_poly.pdbx_strand_id
1 'polypeptide(L)' 'MRVAGALGRAPGEPFQLLLDGRLGDQYRVESSADLLFWSERLTVINLFGQAQVSDPTSTNELRRFYRAVAAP' A
#
# COMPACT_ATOMS: atom_id res chain seq x y z
N MET A 1 -5.13 -6.80 -9.41
CA MET A 1 -4.09 -6.70 -8.36
C MET A 1 -4.70 -7.11 -7.04
N ARG A 2 -3.96 -7.81 -6.17
CA ARG A 2 -4.44 -8.18 -4.83
C ARG A 2 -3.37 -7.83 -3.79
N VAL A 3 -3.82 -7.48 -2.59
CA VAL A 3 -2.92 -7.45 -1.43
C VAL A 3 -2.60 -8.90 -1.08
N ALA A 4 -1.34 -9.29 -1.21
CA ALA A 4 -0.87 -10.64 -0.92
C ALA A 4 -0.89 -10.91 0.60
N GLY A 5 -0.63 -9.87 1.39
CA GLY A 5 -0.71 -9.90 2.84
C GLY A 5 -0.27 -8.59 3.46
N ALA A 6 -0.74 -8.31 4.68
CA ALA A 6 -0.14 -7.30 5.53
C ALA A 6 1.08 -7.94 6.21
N LEU A 7 2.25 -7.32 6.08
CA LEU A 7 3.48 -7.82 6.72
C LEU A 7 3.53 -7.45 8.21
N GLY A 8 2.58 -6.65 8.68
CA GLY A 8 2.42 -6.25 10.07
C GLY A 8 2.77 -4.80 10.32
N ARG A 9 2.63 -4.38 11.58
CA ARG A 9 3.07 -3.09 12.12
C ARG A 9 3.60 -3.33 13.52
N ALA A 10 4.90 -3.11 13.76
CA ALA A 10 5.39 -2.96 15.12
C ALA A 10 5.05 -1.56 15.66
N PRO A 11 4.91 -1.37 16.99
CA PRO A 11 4.72 -0.04 17.56
C PRO A 11 5.86 0.90 17.15
N GLY A 12 5.53 2.04 16.55
CA GLY A 12 6.52 3.01 16.05
C GLY A 12 7.05 2.72 14.64
N GLU A 13 6.68 1.59 14.02
CA GLU A 13 7.08 1.27 12.65
C GLU A 13 5.99 1.63 11.62
N PRO A 14 6.41 1.94 10.37
CA PRO A 14 5.49 2.10 9.26
C PRO A 14 4.71 0.81 9.00
N PHE A 15 3.44 0.96 8.63
CA PHE A 15 2.65 -0.14 8.09
C PHE A 15 3.27 -0.66 6.79
N GLN A 16 3.41 -1.99 6.70
CA GLN A 16 3.94 -2.66 5.53
C GLN A 16 2.94 -3.65 4.93
N LEU A 17 2.89 -3.66 3.60
CA LEU A 17 2.03 -4.54 2.82
C LEU A 17 2.79 -5.12 1.64
N LEU A 18 2.43 -6.35 1.27
CA LEU A 18 2.93 -7.01 0.07
C LEU A 18 1.85 -6.97 -1.01
N LEU A 19 2.23 -6.47 -2.17
CA LEU A 19 1.39 -6.36 -3.35
C LEU A 19 1.69 -7.51 -4.31
N ASP A 20 0.65 -8.23 -4.74
CA ASP A 20 0.72 -9.14 -5.88
C ASP A 20 0.10 -8.47 -7.11
N GLY A 21 0.85 -8.44 -8.20
CA GLY A 21 0.42 -7.84 -9.46
C GLY A 21 1.17 -8.37 -10.67
N ARG A 22 0.91 -7.76 -11.81
CA ARG A 22 1.63 -8.09 -13.04
C ARG A 22 3.03 -7.47 -13.00
N LEU A 23 3.99 -8.19 -13.54
CA LEU A 23 5.36 -7.72 -13.70
C LEU A 23 5.41 -6.55 -14.69
N GLY A 24 6.13 -5.49 -14.33
CA GLY A 24 6.31 -4.28 -15.13
C GLY A 24 5.20 -3.25 -14.94
N ASP A 25 4.04 -3.62 -14.39
CA ASP A 25 2.95 -2.69 -14.15
C ASP A 25 3.27 -1.73 -13.01
N GLN A 26 2.78 -0.51 -13.16
CA GLN A 26 2.84 0.51 -12.13
C GLN A 26 1.53 0.54 -11.35
N TYR A 27 1.63 0.65 -10.03
CA TYR A 27 0.51 0.68 -9.12
C TYR A 27 0.63 1.87 -8.18
N ARG A 28 -0.48 2.56 -7.99
CA ARG A 28 -0.63 3.59 -6.99
C ARG A 28 -1.22 2.98 -5.73
N VAL A 29 -0.57 3.21 -4.60
CA VAL A 29 -1.09 2.85 -3.28
C VAL A 29 -1.77 4.06 -2.69
N GLU A 30 -3.04 3.87 -2.35
CA GLU A 30 -3.89 4.88 -1.76
C GLU A 30 -4.27 4.45 -0.35
N SER A 31 -4.45 5.43 0.52
CA SER A 31 -4.94 5.20 1.88
C SER A 31 -6.18 6.03 2.19
N SER A 32 -7.03 5.51 3.06
CA SER A 32 -8.24 6.18 3.53
C SER A 32 -8.43 5.98 5.03
N ALA A 33 -9.00 6.99 5.71
CA ALA A 33 -9.40 6.87 7.11
C ALA A 33 -10.84 6.34 7.26
N ASP A 34 -11.68 6.48 6.24
CA ASP A 34 -13.13 6.27 6.30
C ASP A 34 -13.70 5.40 5.16
N LEU A 35 -12.84 4.89 4.28
CA LEU A 35 -13.18 4.16 3.05
C LEU A 35 -13.91 4.98 1.98
N LEU A 36 -14.19 6.26 2.22
CA LEU A 36 -14.87 7.16 1.30
C LEU A 36 -13.87 8.01 0.53
N PHE A 37 -12.95 8.67 1.25
CA PHE A 37 -11.93 9.52 0.65
C PHE A 37 -10.59 8.81 0.61
N TRP A 38 -10.02 8.71 -0.59
CA TRP A 38 -8.76 8.00 -0.83
C TRP A 38 -7.70 8.98 -1.30
N SER A 39 -6.57 8.99 -0.60
CA SER A 39 -5.41 9.82 -0.91
C SER A 39 -4.26 8.97 -1.39
N GLU A 40 -3.62 9.39 -2.47
CA GLU A 40 -2.36 8.80 -2.93
C GLU A 40 -1.27 8.90 -1.86
N ARG A 41 -0.54 7.80 -1.64
CA ARG A 41 0.62 7.79 -0.73
C ARG A 41 1.92 7.58 -1.45
N LEU A 42 1.94 6.65 -2.39
CA LEU A 42 3.13 6.29 -3.14
C LEU A 42 2.74 5.53 -4.40
N THR A 43 3.66 5.52 -5.34
CA THR A 43 3.54 4.80 -6.60
C THR A 43 4.71 3.83 -6.71
N VAL A 44 4.41 2.59 -7.10
CA VAL A 44 5.35 1.46 -7.13
C VAL A 44 5.29 0.77 -8.47
N ILE A 45 6.47 0.46 -9.01
CA ILE A 45 6.61 -0.40 -10.20
C ILE A 45 6.83 -1.82 -9.70
N ASN A 46 5.99 -2.75 -10.14
CA ASN A 46 6.08 -4.15 -9.76
C ASN A 46 7.12 -4.88 -10.63
N LEU A 47 8.38 -4.83 -10.22
CA LEU A 47 9.49 -5.38 -11.01
C LEU A 47 9.55 -6.92 -11.04
N PHE A 48 8.97 -7.60 -10.05
CA PHE A 48 9.16 -9.04 -9.85
C PHE A 48 7.86 -9.84 -9.67
N GLY A 49 6.71 -9.24 -10.00
CA GLY A 49 5.39 -9.82 -9.74
C GLY A 49 4.89 -9.60 -8.31
N GLN A 50 5.80 -9.32 -7.38
CA GLN A 50 5.49 -8.81 -6.04
C GLN A 50 6.23 -7.52 -5.72
N ALA A 51 5.60 -6.65 -4.94
CA ALA A 51 6.23 -5.43 -4.42
C ALA A 51 5.88 -5.19 -2.96
N GLN A 52 6.90 -4.96 -2.13
CA GLN A 52 6.72 -4.53 -0.75
C GLN A 52 6.55 -3.01 -0.69
N VAL A 53 5.58 -2.57 0.10
CA VAL A 53 5.26 -1.16 0.30
C VAL A 53 5.29 -0.84 1.77
N SER A 54 5.86 0.32 2.09
CA SER A 54 5.94 0.86 3.45
C SER A 54 5.36 2.27 3.47
N ASP A 55 4.42 2.54 4.38
CA ASP A 55 3.83 3.86 4.59
C ASP A 55 4.39 4.51 5.86
N PRO A 56 5.39 5.42 5.76
CA PRO A 56 6.00 6.11 6.89
C PRO A 56 5.05 7.02 7.66
N THR A 57 3.93 7.42 7.05
CA THR A 57 3.00 8.37 7.66
C THR A 57 1.92 7.70 8.53
N SER A 58 1.91 6.36 8.57
CA SER A 58 0.89 5.56 9.26
C SER A 58 1.06 5.49 10.79
N THR A 59 2.16 6.02 11.33
CA THR A 59 2.58 5.80 12.72
C THR A 59 1.64 6.39 13.78
N ASN A 60 0.88 7.44 13.44
CA ASN A 60 0.01 8.18 14.38
C ASN A 60 -1.49 8.00 14.13
N GLU A 61 -1.89 7.14 13.20
CA GLU A 61 -3.31 6.96 12.88
C GLU A 61 -3.88 5.70 13.56
N LEU A 62 -5.04 5.87 14.21
CA LEU A 62 -5.74 4.79 14.91
C LEU A 62 -6.23 3.71 13.94
N ARG A 63 -6.66 4.12 12.74
CA ARG A 63 -7.15 3.24 11.68
C ARG A 63 -6.84 3.86 10.33
N ARG A 64 -6.28 3.04 9.44
CA ARG A 64 -6.05 3.41 8.05
C ARG A 64 -6.29 2.19 7.17
N PHE A 65 -7.02 2.40 6.09
CA PHE A 65 -7.31 1.40 5.07
C PHE A 65 -6.42 1.65 3.86
N TYR A 66 -6.03 0.59 3.18
CA TYR A 66 -5.13 0.65 2.04
C TYR A 66 -5.74 -0.06 0.85
N ARG A 67 -5.55 0.49 -0.34
CA ARG A 67 -5.84 -0.15 -1.61
C ARG A 67 -4.74 0.16 -2.61
N ALA A 68 -4.57 -0.73 -3.58
CA ALA A 68 -3.69 -0.50 -4.70
C ALA A 68 -4.50 -0.48 -6.00
N VAL A 69 -4.25 0.53 -6.82
CA VAL A 69 -4.91 0.76 -8.11
C VAL A 69 -3.86 0.79 -9.21
N ALA A 70 -4.18 0.29 -10.40
CA ALA A 70 -3.29 0.43 -11.55
C ALA A 70 -3.07 1.92 -11.84
N ALA A 71 -1.81 2.31 -12.00
CA ALA A 71 -1.48 3.62 -12.52
C ALA A 71 -1.73 3.65 -14.05
N PRO A 72 -2.05 4.81 -14.63
CA PRO A 72 -2.26 4.96 -16.07
C PRO A 72 -1.01 4.61 -16.90
#